data_AF-A0A9P7BG58-F1
#
_entry.id   AF-A0A9P7BG58-F1
#
_cell.length_a   1.000
_cell.length_b   1.000
_cell.length_c   1.000
_cell.angle_alpha   90.00
_cell.angle_beta   90.00
_cell.angle_gamma   90.00
#
_symmetry.space_group_name_H-M   'P 1'
#
loop_
_entity.id
_entity.type
_entity.pdbx_description
1 polymer ?
#
loop_
_entity_poly.entity_id
_entity_poly.type
_entity_poly.pdbx_seq_one_letter_code
_entity_poly.pdbx_strand_id
1 'polypeptide(L)'
;MDKIEVQENLNQHIRFEALHSALSYALQKTLSKLTLKIFVTCYPNIDSSSLEYVRQQIIKSWQSRAELEFQKIFAEKKLKEKLDELDDIIHDGERRKKEFLIKEDKDENRNGISVNITSLTPSELSKMYIVTEKEKSLKILESELSTIQNANEELLSKMKEITQEITNNVSEYEGIMEQFKVLDDIDEDAEEKSFKRMVEWAVDEITKSN
;
A
#
# COMPACT_ATOMS: atom_id res chain seq x y z
N MET A 1 -5.10 -13.27 -7.72
CA MET A 1 -6.32 -12.44 -7.55
C MET A 1 -6.19 -11.08 -8.25
N ASP A 2 -5.12 -10.85 -9.00
CA ASP A 2 -4.75 -9.52 -9.53
C ASP A 2 -5.36 -9.14 -10.89
N LYS A 3 -6.15 -10.03 -11.51
CA LYS A 3 -6.76 -9.75 -12.83
C LYS A 3 -8.12 -9.06 -12.75
N ILE A 4 -8.77 -9.04 -11.58
CA ILE A 4 -10.13 -8.49 -11.44
C ILE A 4 -10.09 -6.98 -11.15
N GLU A 5 -9.15 -6.49 -10.34
CA GLU A 5 -9.02 -5.05 -10.04
C GLU A 5 -8.53 -4.19 -11.22
N VAL A 6 -7.75 -4.77 -12.14
CA VAL A 6 -7.27 -4.04 -13.32
C VAL A 6 -8.41 -3.82 -14.33
N GLN A 7 -9.46 -4.64 -14.31
CA GLN A 7 -10.51 -4.62 -15.32
C GLN A 7 -11.68 -3.68 -14.97
N GLU A 8 -11.87 -3.33 -13.69
CA GLU A 8 -12.88 -2.33 -13.27
C GLU A 8 -12.47 -0.88 -13.57
N ASN A 9 -11.16 -0.55 -13.55
CA ASN A 9 -10.68 0.80 -13.84
C ASN A 9 -10.77 1.17 -15.34
N LEU A 10 -10.70 0.20 -16.26
CA LEU A 10 -10.71 0.46 -17.70
C LEU A 10 -12.06 0.99 -18.24
N ASN A 11 -13.15 0.81 -17.49
CA ASN A 11 -14.48 1.30 -17.87
C ASN A 11 -14.85 2.66 -17.25
N GLN A 12 -13.93 3.28 -16.49
CA GLN A 12 -14.23 4.53 -15.77
C GLN A 12 -13.96 5.78 -16.61
N HIS A 13 -12.96 5.75 -17.50
CA HIS A 13 -12.56 6.93 -18.28
C HIS A 13 -13.27 6.99 -19.65
N ILE A 14 -14.49 7.52 -19.66
CA ILE A 14 -15.32 7.58 -20.88
C ILE A 14 -15.31 8.98 -21.52
N ARG A 15 -15.00 10.03 -20.75
CA ARG A 15 -15.23 11.41 -21.21
C ARG A 15 -14.27 11.86 -22.29
N PHE A 16 -12.98 11.49 -22.18
CA PHE A 16 -12.01 11.85 -23.20
C PHE A 16 -12.34 11.19 -24.54
N GLU A 17 -12.70 9.91 -24.53
CA GLU A 17 -13.10 9.18 -25.74
C GLU A 17 -14.38 9.74 -26.35
N ALA A 18 -15.38 10.06 -25.51
CA ALA A 18 -16.61 10.69 -25.96
C ALA A 18 -16.36 12.05 -26.59
N LEU A 19 -15.49 12.89 -26.00
CA LEU A 19 -15.10 14.18 -26.57
C LEU A 19 -14.39 14.00 -27.92
N HIS A 20 -13.43 13.07 -28.00
CA HIS A 20 -12.71 12.77 -29.23
C HIS A 20 -13.65 12.31 -30.35
N SER A 21 -14.59 11.41 -30.02
CA SER A 21 -15.60 10.90 -30.94
C SER A 21 -16.53 12.02 -31.42
N ALA A 22 -17.05 12.85 -30.52
CA ALA A 22 -17.92 13.97 -30.84
C ALA A 22 -17.22 14.99 -31.77
N LEU A 23 -15.95 15.30 -31.51
CA LEU A 23 -15.16 16.22 -32.32
C LEU A 23 -14.87 15.67 -33.71
N SER A 24 -14.50 14.39 -33.79
CA SER A 24 -14.29 13.69 -35.06
C SER A 24 -15.57 13.67 -35.90
N TYR A 25 -16.71 13.38 -35.26
CA TYR A 25 -18.01 13.40 -35.91
C TYR A 25 -18.39 14.80 -36.40
N ALA A 26 -18.18 15.84 -35.59
CA ALA A 26 -18.46 17.22 -35.99
C ALA A 26 -17.59 17.67 -37.18
N LEU A 27 -16.31 17.30 -37.20
CA LEU A 27 -15.42 17.55 -38.32
C LEU A 27 -15.91 16.84 -39.60
N GLN A 28 -16.22 15.55 -39.52
CA GLN A 28 -16.75 14.80 -40.65
C GLN A 28 -18.08 15.38 -41.17
N LYS A 29 -18.99 15.78 -40.28
CA LYS A 29 -20.24 16.42 -40.67
C LYS A 29 -20.00 17.76 -41.36
N THR A 30 -19.04 18.55 -40.88
CA THR A 30 -18.67 19.82 -41.50
C THR A 30 -18.10 19.60 -42.91
N LEU A 31 -17.17 18.66 -43.06
CA LEU A 31 -16.57 18.31 -44.35
C LEU A 31 -17.61 17.72 -45.32
N SER A 32 -18.61 16.98 -44.81
CA SER A 32 -19.68 16.41 -45.63
C SER A 32 -20.56 17.47 -46.32
N LYS A 33 -20.60 18.70 -45.78
CA LYS A 33 -21.33 19.82 -46.40
C LYS A 33 -20.60 20.40 -47.60
N LEU A 34 -19.28 20.18 -47.73
CA LEU A 34 -18.49 20.62 -48.89
C LEU A 34 -18.72 19.68 -50.08
N THR A 35 -19.92 19.74 -50.63
CA THR A 35 -20.35 18.95 -51.79
C THR A 35 -19.92 19.61 -53.09
N LEU A 36 -19.65 18.80 -54.12
CA LEU A 36 -19.30 19.30 -55.45
C LEU A 36 -20.38 20.22 -56.03
N LYS A 37 -21.65 19.94 -55.75
CA LYS A 37 -22.78 20.77 -56.19
C LYS A 37 -22.66 22.22 -55.72
N ILE A 38 -22.24 22.44 -54.47
CA ILE A 38 -22.05 23.79 -53.93
C ILE A 38 -20.89 24.48 -54.64
N PHE A 39 -19.77 23.78 -54.85
CA PHE A 39 -18.62 24.33 -55.57
C PHE A 39 -18.95 24.73 -57.00
N VAL A 40 -19.66 23.89 -57.75
CA VAL A 40 -20.10 24.21 -59.13
C VAL A 40 -21.09 25.37 -59.15
N THR A 41 -21.97 25.47 -58.14
CA THR A 41 -22.93 26.59 -58.02
C THR A 41 -22.22 27.92 -57.75
N CYS A 42 -21.18 27.92 -56.91
CA CYS A 42 -20.41 29.11 -56.57
C CYS A 42 -19.39 29.50 -57.66
N TYR A 43 -18.94 28.54 -58.48
CA TYR A 43 -17.92 28.73 -59.51
C TYR A 43 -18.37 28.14 -60.86
N PRO A 44 -19.44 28.66 -61.48
CA PRO A 44 -20.04 28.06 -62.68
C PRO A 44 -19.15 28.12 -63.93
N ASN A 45 -18.17 29.03 -63.96
CA ASN A 45 -17.28 29.25 -65.10
C ASN A 45 -16.04 28.35 -65.11
N ILE A 46 -15.85 27.52 -64.08
CA ILE A 46 -14.68 26.64 -63.93
C ILE A 46 -15.09 25.22 -64.27
N ASP A 47 -14.18 24.48 -64.91
CA ASP A 47 -14.39 23.06 -65.19
C ASP A 47 -14.64 22.24 -63.91
N SER A 48 -15.65 21.37 -63.99
CA SER A 48 -16.10 20.53 -62.88
C SER A 48 -15.02 19.55 -62.37
N SER A 49 -14.14 19.06 -63.26
CA SER A 49 -13.08 18.12 -62.86
C SER A 49 -11.98 18.84 -62.08
N SER A 50 -11.67 20.07 -62.47
CA SER A 50 -10.73 20.94 -61.74
C SER A 50 -11.29 21.32 -60.35
N LEU A 51 -12.59 21.62 -60.25
CA LEU A 51 -13.25 21.90 -58.98
C LEU A 51 -13.29 20.68 -58.04
N GLU A 52 -13.52 19.49 -58.58
CA GLU A 52 -13.49 18.25 -57.79
C GLU A 52 -12.09 17.97 -57.22
N TYR A 53 -11.04 18.17 -58.03
CA TYR A 53 -9.66 18.05 -57.54
C TYR A 53 -9.37 19.02 -56.40
N VAL A 54 -9.72 20.31 -56.56
CA VAL A 54 -9.54 21.33 -55.52
C VAL A 54 -10.34 21.00 -54.26
N ARG A 55 -11.59 20.54 -54.40
CA ARG A 55 -12.44 20.14 -53.28
C ARG A 55 -11.81 19.02 -52.48
N GLN A 56 -11.31 17.98 -53.13
CA GLN A 56 -10.63 16.86 -52.47
C GLN A 56 -9.37 17.31 -51.73
N GLN A 57 -8.57 18.19 -52.32
CA GLN A 57 -7.39 18.76 -51.67
C GLN A 57 -7.75 19.59 -50.43
N ILE A 58 -8.80 20.41 -50.52
CA ILE A 58 -9.29 21.19 -49.38
C ILE A 58 -9.75 20.27 -48.26
N ILE A 59 -10.57 19.25 -48.57
CA ILE A 59 -11.08 18.31 -47.56
C ILE A 59 -9.93 17.59 -46.88
N LYS A 60 -8.98 17.04 -47.65
CA LYS A 60 -7.83 16.30 -47.12
C LYS A 60 -6.94 17.19 -46.26
N SER A 61 -6.60 18.39 -46.75
CA SER A 61 -5.75 19.32 -46.01
C SER A 61 -6.44 19.83 -44.75
N TRP A 62 -7.74 20.12 -44.82
CA TRP A 62 -8.49 20.59 -43.66
C TRP A 62 -8.56 19.50 -42.60
N GLN A 63 -8.92 18.27 -42.99
CA GLN A 63 -9.03 17.15 -42.07
C GLN A 63 -7.70 16.91 -41.33
N SER A 64 -6.60 16.79 -42.08
CA SER A 64 -5.29 16.55 -41.50
C SER A 64 -4.84 17.67 -40.57
N ARG A 65 -5.05 18.95 -40.95
CA ARG A 65 -4.70 20.08 -40.10
C ARG A 65 -5.55 20.16 -38.84
N ALA A 66 -6.87 19.93 -38.97
CA ALA A 66 -7.78 19.95 -37.84
C ALA A 66 -7.44 18.85 -36.82
N GLU A 67 -7.20 17.62 -37.29
CA GLU A 67 -6.79 16.50 -36.43
C GLU A 67 -5.47 16.80 -35.71
N LEU A 68 -4.48 17.35 -36.41
CA LEU A 68 -3.19 17.75 -35.80
C LEU A 68 -3.37 18.84 -34.73
N GLU A 69 -4.15 19.88 -35.01
CA GLU A 69 -4.42 20.95 -34.05
C GLU A 69 -5.20 20.44 -32.84
N PHE A 70 -6.15 19.52 -33.02
CA PHE A 70 -6.86 18.90 -31.89
C PHE A 70 -5.91 18.14 -30.98
N GLN A 71 -5.01 17.32 -31.55
CA GLN A 71 -4.02 16.59 -30.76
C GLN A 71 -3.08 17.53 -30.01
N LYS A 72 -2.68 18.63 -30.64
CA LYS A 72 -1.86 19.67 -30.01
C LYS A 72 -2.59 20.29 -28.81
N ILE A 73 -3.86 20.66 -28.97
CA ILE A 73 -4.68 21.22 -27.88
C ILE A 73 -4.84 20.20 -26.74
N PHE A 74 -5.07 18.92 -27.06
CA PHE A 74 -5.18 17.86 -26.05
C PHE A 74 -3.91 17.71 -25.24
N ALA A 75 -2.74 17.78 -25.90
CA ALA A 75 -1.44 17.70 -25.24
C ALA A 75 -1.15 18.95 -24.39
N GLU A 76 -1.32 20.16 -24.95
CA GLU A 76 -1.05 21.42 -24.25
C GLU A 76 -1.86 21.58 -22.97
N LYS A 77 -3.14 21.19 -23.01
CA LYS A 77 -4.03 21.32 -21.85
C LYS A 77 -4.04 20.09 -20.95
N LYS A 78 -3.31 19.03 -21.32
CA LYS A 78 -3.34 17.71 -20.67
C LYS A 78 -4.78 17.22 -20.49
N LEU A 79 -5.57 17.33 -21.56
CA LEU A 79 -7.02 17.19 -21.46
C LEU A 79 -7.45 15.78 -21.07
N LYS A 80 -6.69 14.76 -21.51
CA LYS A 80 -6.91 13.38 -21.14
C LYS A 80 -6.80 13.19 -19.63
N GLU A 81 -5.65 13.55 -19.05
CA GLU A 81 -5.39 13.45 -17.60
C GLU A 81 -6.49 14.13 -16.77
N LYS A 82 -6.91 15.33 -17.16
CA LYS A 82 -7.96 16.07 -16.43
C LYS A 82 -9.35 15.48 -16.56
N LEU A 83 -9.69 14.90 -17.71
CA LEU A 83 -11.00 14.28 -17.91
C LEU A 83 -11.04 12.90 -17.24
N ASP A 84 -9.92 12.19 -17.24
CA ASP A 84 -9.76 10.93 -16.53
C ASP A 84 -9.87 11.17 -15.00
N GLU A 85 -9.17 12.18 -14.47
CA GLU A 85 -9.29 12.59 -13.05
C GLU A 85 -10.73 13.03 -12.70
N LEU A 86 -11.43 13.71 -13.62
CA LEU A 86 -12.82 14.08 -13.41
C LEU A 86 -13.73 12.85 -13.34
N ASP A 87 -13.49 11.85 -14.18
CA ASP A 87 -14.21 10.57 -14.13
C ASP A 87 -13.99 9.88 -12.78
N ASP A 88 -12.76 9.89 -12.26
CA ASP A 88 -12.43 9.35 -10.94
C ASP A 88 -13.18 10.08 -9.82
N ILE A 89 -13.18 11.42 -9.84
CA ILE A 89 -13.87 12.25 -8.84
C ILE A 89 -15.38 11.97 -8.85
N ILE A 90 -15.98 11.82 -10.03
CA ILE A 90 -17.40 11.51 -10.17
C ILE A 90 -17.68 10.11 -9.65
N HIS A 91 -16.86 9.13 -10.01
CA HIS A 91 -17.01 7.76 -9.53
C HIS A 91 -16.90 7.68 -7.99
N ASP A 92 -15.92 8.37 -7.41
CA ASP A 92 -15.76 8.52 -5.96
C ASP A 92 -16.99 9.18 -5.32
N GLY A 93 -17.53 10.21 -5.96
CA GLY A 93 -18.76 10.89 -5.51
C GLY A 93 -19.97 9.96 -5.53
N GLU A 94 -20.13 9.16 -6.60
CA GLU A 94 -21.19 8.17 -6.71
C GLU A 94 -21.03 7.04 -5.70
N ARG A 95 -19.80 6.57 -5.45
CA ARG A 95 -19.48 5.56 -4.44
C ARG A 95 -19.88 6.07 -3.05
N ARG A 96 -19.46 7.29 -2.68
CA ARG A 96 -19.86 7.93 -1.41
C ARG A 96 -21.38 8.02 -1.31
N LYS A 97 -22.06 8.49 -2.35
CA LYS A 97 -23.53 8.57 -2.38
C LYS A 97 -24.18 7.20 -2.12
N LYS A 98 -23.71 6.13 -2.76
CA LYS A 98 -24.22 4.77 -2.54
C LYS A 98 -23.96 4.29 -1.11
N GLU A 99 -22.76 4.51 -0.57
CA GLU A 99 -22.41 4.15 0.81
C GLU A 99 -23.27 4.88 1.85
N PHE A 100 -23.63 6.15 1.59
CA PHE A 100 -24.57 6.90 2.43
C PHE A 100 -25.99 6.32 2.35
N LEU A 101 -26.50 6.04 1.15
CA LEU A 101 -27.84 5.45 0.96
C LEU A 101 -27.96 4.05 1.60
N ILE A 102 -26.89 3.26 1.62
CA ILE A 102 -26.86 1.93 2.28
C ILE A 102 -26.85 2.07 3.82
N LYS A 103 -26.36 3.19 4.37
CA LYS A 103 -26.29 3.45 5.82
C LYS A 103 -27.54 4.16 6.37
N GLU A 104 -28.35 4.80 5.52
CA GLU A 104 -29.59 5.48 5.92
C GLU A 104 -30.70 4.52 6.39
N ASP A 105 -30.63 3.22 6.10
CA ASP A 105 -31.52 2.22 6.72
C ASP A 105 -31.30 2.06 8.26
N LYS A 106 -30.31 2.75 8.85
CA LYS A 106 -29.99 2.62 10.29
C LYS A 106 -29.88 3.93 11.10
N ASP A 107 -29.87 5.11 10.49
CA ASP A 107 -29.77 6.38 11.24
C ASP A 107 -30.41 7.54 10.46
N GLU A 108 -31.62 7.96 10.85
CA GLU A 108 -32.43 9.03 10.23
C GLU A 108 -31.85 10.46 10.35
N ASN A 109 -30.63 10.65 10.87
CA ASN A 109 -30.16 11.97 11.32
C ASN A 109 -28.86 12.48 10.68
N ARG A 110 -28.40 11.87 9.57
CA ARG A 110 -27.28 12.42 8.79
C ARG A 110 -27.79 13.04 7.50
N ASN A 111 -28.31 14.26 7.60
CA ASN A 111 -28.55 15.12 6.45
C ASN A 111 -27.33 15.08 5.52
N GLY A 112 -27.53 14.55 4.32
CA GLY A 112 -26.56 14.48 3.23
C GLY A 112 -26.20 15.88 2.74
N ILE A 113 -25.37 16.58 3.50
CA ILE A 113 -24.87 17.90 3.12
C ILE A 113 -23.79 17.66 2.08
N SER A 114 -24.16 17.76 0.80
CA SER A 114 -23.19 18.07 -0.25
C SER A 114 -22.58 19.43 0.11
N VAL A 115 -21.40 19.41 0.74
CA VAL A 115 -20.71 20.64 1.12
C VAL A 115 -20.30 21.35 -0.16
N ASN A 116 -20.94 22.49 -0.42
CA ASN A 116 -20.59 23.32 -1.56
C ASN A 116 -19.22 23.95 -1.28
N ILE A 117 -18.20 23.62 -2.07
CA ILE A 117 -16.82 24.08 -1.84
C ILE A 117 -16.70 25.61 -1.86
N THR A 118 -17.59 26.29 -2.59
CA THR A 118 -17.62 27.76 -2.71
C THR A 118 -18.16 28.47 -1.47
N SER A 119 -18.77 27.75 -0.51
CA SER A 119 -19.17 28.32 0.78
C SER A 119 -18.13 28.13 1.89
N LEU A 120 -17.05 27.40 1.62
CA LEU A 120 -16.02 27.11 2.63
C LEU A 120 -15.07 28.30 2.79
N THR A 121 -14.78 28.64 4.04
CA THR A 121 -13.78 29.66 4.34
C THR A 121 -12.36 29.12 4.15
N PRO A 122 -11.36 29.98 3.84
CA PRO A 122 -9.96 29.56 3.73
C PRO A 122 -9.42 28.87 5.00
N SER A 123 -9.96 29.20 6.17
CA SER A 123 -9.62 28.57 7.45
C SER A 123 -10.14 27.13 7.54
N GLU A 124 -11.32 26.86 6.99
CA GLU A 124 -11.89 25.50 6.96
C GLU A 124 -11.15 24.62 5.94
N LEU A 125 -10.78 25.17 4.79
CA LEU A 125 -10.00 24.45 3.79
C LEU A 125 -8.61 24.08 4.32
N SER A 126 -7.93 25.01 4.99
CA SER A 126 -6.62 24.74 5.58
C SER A 126 -6.70 23.72 6.71
N LYS A 127 -7.74 23.79 7.55
CA LYS A 127 -8.00 22.77 8.57
C LYS A 127 -8.24 21.40 7.98
N MET A 128 -9.03 21.29 6.91
CA MET A 128 -9.25 20.01 6.22
C MET A 128 -7.93 19.40 5.75
N TYR A 129 -7.07 20.20 5.11
CA TYR A 129 -5.76 19.75 4.66
C TYR A 129 -4.85 19.34 5.84
N ILE A 130 -4.84 20.12 6.92
CA ILE A 130 -4.06 19.78 8.11
C ILE A 130 -4.55 18.47 8.72
N VAL A 131 -5.87 18.27 8.82
CA VAL A 131 -6.45 17.05 9.39
C VAL A 131 -6.05 15.83 8.56
N THR A 132 -6.14 15.88 7.23
CA THR A 132 -5.76 14.74 6.38
C THR A 132 -4.28 14.40 6.49
N GLU A 133 -3.39 15.39 6.57
CA GLU A 133 -1.96 15.15 6.80
C GLU A 133 -1.67 14.61 8.21
N LYS A 134 -2.40 15.07 9.23
CA LYS A 134 -2.32 14.53 10.59
C LYS A 134 -2.79 13.08 10.64
N GLU A 135 -3.86 12.72 9.94
CA GLU A 135 -4.33 11.34 9.85
C GLU A 135 -3.32 10.41 9.18
N LYS A 136 -2.68 10.84 8.09
CA LYS A 136 -1.59 10.08 7.45
C LYS A 136 -0.42 9.88 8.42
N SER A 137 -0.01 10.95 9.11
CA SER A 137 1.07 10.91 10.08
C SER A 137 0.75 9.99 11.26
N LEU A 138 -0.49 9.99 11.74
CA LEU A 138 -0.95 9.11 12.81
C LEU A 138 -0.91 7.64 12.39
N LYS A 139 -1.38 7.30 11.18
CA LYS A 139 -1.30 5.92 10.67
C LYS A 139 0.13 5.41 10.58
N ILE A 140 1.08 6.26 10.17
CA ILE A 140 2.50 5.91 10.15
C ILE A 140 2.99 5.65 11.57
N LEU A 141 2.73 6.56 12.50
CA LEU A 141 3.12 6.42 13.91
C LEU A 141 2.52 5.18 14.57
N GLU A 142 1.25 4.85 14.28
CA GLU A 142 0.59 3.64 14.78
C GLU A 142 1.28 2.38 14.25
N SER A 143 1.67 2.36 12.98
CA SER A 143 2.41 1.24 12.39
C SER A 143 3.81 1.07 12.99
N GLU A 144 4.52 2.17 13.23
CA GLU A 144 5.83 2.17 13.89
C GLU A 144 5.71 1.72 15.35
N LEU A 145 4.71 2.22 16.07
CA LEU A 145 4.44 1.85 17.46
C LEU A 145 4.12 0.36 17.56
N SER A 146 3.29 -0.18 16.68
CA SER A 146 3.01 -1.61 16.62
C SER A 146 4.27 -2.43 16.34
N THR A 147 5.14 -1.95 15.44
CA THR A 147 6.42 -2.60 15.14
C THR A 147 7.34 -2.64 16.37
N ILE A 148 7.44 -1.54 17.11
CA ILE A 148 8.25 -1.46 18.34
C ILE A 148 7.66 -2.32 19.46
N GLN A 149 6.33 -2.36 19.61
CA GLN A 149 5.67 -3.23 20.58
C GLN A 149 5.99 -4.70 20.31
N ASN A 150 5.87 -5.14 19.05
CA ASN A 150 6.20 -6.50 18.65
C ASN A 150 7.69 -6.82 18.92
N ALA A 151 8.60 -5.90 18.59
CA ALA A 151 10.02 -6.07 18.85
C ALA A 151 10.35 -6.15 20.36
N ASN A 152 9.68 -5.33 21.18
CA ASN A 152 9.84 -5.38 22.63
C ASN A 152 9.31 -6.68 23.23
N GLU A 153 8.16 -7.17 22.76
CA GLU A 153 7.62 -8.47 23.16
C GLU A 153 8.58 -9.61 22.80
N GLU A 154 9.17 -9.58 21.62
CA GLU A 154 10.19 -10.55 21.19
C GLU A 154 11.44 -10.50 22.09
N LEU A 155 11.96 -9.30 22.37
CA LEU A 155 13.12 -9.13 23.26
C LEU A 155 12.82 -9.59 24.69
N LEU A 156 11.64 -9.30 25.21
CA LEU A 156 11.21 -9.79 26.53
C LEU A 156 11.09 -11.31 26.57
N SER A 157 10.63 -11.94 25.49
CA SER A 157 10.61 -13.39 25.37
C SER A 157 12.02 -13.99 25.41
N LYS A 158 12.95 -13.43 24.62
CA LYS A 158 14.36 -13.87 24.61
C LYS A 158 15.03 -13.67 25.97
N MET A 159 14.75 -12.56 26.65
CA MET A 159 15.26 -12.30 28.00
C MET A 159 14.78 -13.35 29.00
N LYS A 160 13.49 -13.72 28.95
CA LYS A 160 12.93 -14.76 29.82
C LYS A 160 13.55 -16.13 29.54
N GLU A 161 13.75 -16.46 28.26
CA GLU A 161 14.39 -17.71 27.84
C GLU A 161 15.83 -17.81 28.39
N ILE A 162 16.64 -16.77 28.20
CA ILE A 162 18.02 -16.71 28.73
C ILE A 162 18.01 -16.77 30.26
N THR A 163 17.08 -16.07 30.93
CA THR A 163 16.98 -16.11 32.39
C THR A 163 16.65 -17.52 32.89
N GLN A 164 15.76 -18.22 32.18
CA GLN A 164 15.42 -19.61 32.49
C GLN A 164 16.63 -20.53 32.29
N GLU A 165 17.37 -20.34 31.20
CA GLU A 165 18.60 -21.09 30.93
C GLU A 165 19.65 -20.87 32.01
N ILE A 166 19.86 -19.61 32.45
CA ILE A 166 20.76 -19.29 33.56
C ILE A 166 20.31 -19.98 34.84
N THR A 167 19.01 -19.94 35.19
CA THR A 167 18.51 -20.61 36.40
C THR A 167 18.69 -22.12 36.36
N ASN A 168 18.51 -22.73 35.18
CA ASN A 168 18.75 -24.17 34.99
C ASN A 168 20.24 -24.48 35.16
N ASN A 169 21.12 -23.72 34.49
CA ASN A 169 22.57 -23.90 34.60
C ASN A 169 23.06 -23.72 36.05
N VAL A 170 22.56 -22.71 36.77
CA VAL A 170 22.89 -22.50 38.20
C VAL A 170 22.44 -23.70 39.04
N SER A 171 21.22 -24.19 38.83
CA SER A 171 20.72 -25.40 39.51
C SER A 171 21.56 -26.64 39.19
N GLU A 172 22.01 -26.81 37.94
CA GLU A 172 22.88 -27.91 37.55
C GLU A 172 24.25 -27.80 38.24
N TYR A 173 24.86 -26.61 38.28
CA TYR A 173 26.11 -26.37 38.97
C TYR A 173 26.01 -26.57 40.49
N GLU A 174 24.90 -26.15 41.11
CA GLU A 174 24.62 -26.43 42.52
C GLU A 174 24.55 -27.94 42.78
N GLY A 175 23.87 -28.69 41.90
CA GLY A 175 23.80 -30.15 41.99
C GLY A 175 25.16 -30.83 41.85
N ILE A 176 26.00 -30.37 40.92
CA ILE A 176 27.39 -30.85 40.77
C ILE A 176 28.21 -30.52 42.01
N MET A 177 28.07 -29.31 42.56
CA MET A 177 28.80 -28.90 43.76
C MET A 177 28.39 -29.71 44.99
N GLU A 178 27.10 -30.07 45.11
CA GLU A 178 26.62 -30.98 46.15
C GLU A 178 27.23 -32.38 45.99
N GLN A 179 27.37 -32.90 44.77
CA GLN A 179 28.06 -34.17 44.50
C GLN A 179 29.55 -34.12 44.89
N PHE A 180 30.23 -33.00 44.64
CA PHE A 180 31.62 -32.82 45.07
C PHE A 180 31.77 -32.76 46.60
N LYS A 181 30.84 -32.14 47.33
CA LYS A 181 30.87 -32.17 48.80
C LYS A 181 30.76 -33.58 49.37
N VAL A 182 29.93 -34.44 48.75
CA VAL A 182 29.81 -35.84 49.15
C VAL A 182 31.13 -36.60 48.95
N LEU A 183 31.95 -36.21 47.96
CA LEU A 183 33.28 -36.79 47.75
C LEU A 183 34.28 -36.32 48.82
N ASP A 184 34.26 -35.03 49.21
CA ASP A 184 35.10 -34.53 50.31
C ASP A 184 34.78 -35.25 51.65
N ASP A 185 33.51 -35.59 51.90
CA ASP A 185 33.10 -36.33 53.10
C ASP A 185 33.56 -37.81 53.11
N ILE A 186 33.99 -38.37 51.97
CA ILE A 186 34.35 -39.79 51.84
C ILE A 186 35.86 -40.06 52.11
N ASP A 187 36.74 -39.05 52.06
CA ASP A 187 38.20 -39.30 52.03
C ASP A 187 38.91 -39.23 53.39
N GLU A 188 38.51 -38.37 54.34
CA GLU A 188 39.29 -38.26 55.60
C GLU A 188 38.94 -39.36 56.62
N ASP A 189 37.66 -39.67 56.79
CA ASP A 189 37.17 -40.49 57.90
C ASP A 189 37.26 -42.01 57.64
N ALA A 190 37.31 -42.40 56.36
CA ALA A 190 37.42 -43.78 55.92
C ALA A 190 38.89 -44.23 55.85
N GLU A 191 39.79 -43.36 55.36
CA GLU A 191 41.22 -43.63 55.30
C GLU A 191 41.83 -43.72 56.69
N GLU A 192 41.47 -42.81 57.62
CA GLU A 192 41.99 -42.83 58.99
C GLU A 192 41.54 -44.10 59.76
N LYS A 193 40.29 -44.55 59.57
CA LYS A 193 39.78 -45.80 60.17
C LYS A 193 40.45 -47.04 59.57
N SER A 194 40.73 -47.04 58.26
CA SER A 194 41.43 -48.14 57.59
C SER A 194 42.88 -48.24 58.05
N PHE A 195 43.58 -47.11 58.13
CA PHE A 195 44.94 -47.03 58.64
C PHE A 195 45.03 -47.47 60.10
N LYS A 196 44.12 -47.00 60.96
CA LYS A 196 44.07 -47.41 62.37
C LYS A 196 43.88 -48.92 62.54
N ARG A 197 42.98 -49.55 61.78
CA ARG A 197 42.81 -51.02 61.80
C ARG A 197 44.06 -51.76 61.33
N MET A 198 44.75 -51.26 60.32
CA MET A 198 45.99 -51.87 59.82
C MET A 198 47.11 -51.79 60.86
N VAL A 199 47.23 -50.66 61.56
CA VAL A 199 48.18 -50.48 62.66
C VAL A 199 47.85 -51.39 63.85
N GLU A 200 46.57 -51.47 64.25
CA GLU A 200 46.13 -52.37 65.33
C GLU A 200 46.41 -53.85 64.99
N TRP A 201 46.15 -54.28 63.76
CA TRP A 201 46.50 -55.62 63.30
C TRP A 201 48.00 -55.90 63.35
N ALA A 202 48.83 -54.97 62.88
CA ALA A 202 50.29 -55.12 62.92
C ALA A 202 50.83 -55.18 64.36
N VAL A 203 50.25 -54.43 65.28
CA VAL A 203 50.60 -54.46 66.71
C VAL A 203 50.18 -55.79 67.35
N ASP A 204 49.00 -56.31 67.04
CA ASP A 204 48.54 -57.63 67.50
C ASP A 204 49.43 -58.77 66.98
N GLU A 205 49.93 -58.67 65.75
CA GLU A 205 50.81 -59.68 65.16
C GLU A 205 52.21 -59.66 65.81
N ILE A 206 52.72 -58.47 66.12
CA ILE A 206 54.01 -58.29 66.82
C ILE A 206 53.92 -58.77 68.27
N THR A 207 52.81 -58.53 68.95
CA THR A 207 52.60 -58.94 70.36
C THR A 207 52.31 -60.43 70.52
N LYS A 208 51.84 -61.12 69.47
CA LYS A 208 51.70 -62.60 69.46
C LYS A 208 53.01 -63.35 69.15
N SER A 209 54.04 -62.66 68.64
CA SER A 209 55.37 -63.24 68.36
C SER A 209 56.38 -63.10 69.52
N ASN A 210 55.95 -62.62 70.68
CA ASN A 210 56.75 -62.50 71.90
C ASN A 210 56.09 -63.25 73.07
#